data_AF-A0A1C5HN10-F1
#
_entry.id   AF-A0A1C5HN10-F1
#
_cell.length_a   1.000
_cell.length_b   1.000
_cell.length_c   1.000
_cell.angle_alpha   90.00
_cell.angle_beta   90.00
_cell.angle_gamma   90.00
#
_symmetry.space_group_name_H-M   'P 1'
#
loop_
_entity.id
_entity.type
_entity.pdbx_description
1 polymer ?
#
loop_
_entity_poly.entity_id
_entity_poly.type
_entity_poly.pdbx_seq_one_letter_code
_entity_poly.pdbx_strand_id
1 'polypeptide(L)'
;MKYWTYLRRRTVLLTTGVFVLLLTAGAGTYAVVLPSPADQTEITLGTGMPSQGPTRGASGYTYQRLTEPDRTEIIDSSGEPVATMTDGARTVQIYGPLRTFEEPRFTAAKVETNVWVRLAPQAWRAGAEQEQWFIDWLEGVRNDRSPDVLAIAFEYVDGAPAKKDNQGQQYSGDASFGPPDPLDPDGRAERSDFYDYLQVPWSFSDGKNSLPDPERALALDCSGYLRMVYGHRLGFPLLGTNNPGDGLPRRAYAMAEVGPGVALTPNTGQRARGIDRLLPGDLLFFNAQPVPSRQIDHSGIYLGLDDSGHHRFVSSRSQTDGPTMGDLSGEPILDGMGYWPDRWRTARRI
;
A
#
# COMPACT_ATOMS: atom_id res chain seq x y z
N MET A 1 48.11 7.91 -65.69
CA MET A 1 47.41 8.95 -66.47
C MET A 1 46.84 9.99 -65.50
N LYS A 2 47.25 11.24 -65.68
CA LYS A 2 46.77 12.42 -64.94
C LYS A 2 45.49 12.94 -65.61
N TYR A 3 44.51 13.37 -64.83
CA TYR A 3 43.61 14.46 -65.23
C TYR A 3 43.35 15.37 -64.03
N TRP A 4 43.19 16.64 -64.38
CA TRP A 4 43.50 17.81 -63.59
C TRP A 4 42.38 18.30 -62.65
N THR A 5 42.85 19.08 -61.69
CA THR A 5 42.23 19.97 -60.70
C THR A 5 41.17 20.99 -61.16
N TYR A 6 40.34 21.39 -60.20
CA TYR A 6 39.98 22.77 -59.73
C TYR A 6 38.49 23.16 -59.75
N LEU A 7 37.89 23.25 -58.55
CA LEU A 7 36.92 24.28 -58.11
C LEU A 7 36.67 24.09 -56.61
N ARG A 8 37.51 24.65 -55.73
CA ARG A 8 37.39 25.98 -55.08
C ARG A 8 36.13 26.16 -54.21
N ARG A 9 36.35 26.08 -52.88
CA ARG A 9 35.82 26.94 -51.79
C ARG A 9 34.36 27.40 -51.90
N ARG A 10 33.50 26.93 -50.97
CA ARG A 10 32.58 27.73 -50.11
C ARG A 10 31.49 26.85 -49.43
N THR A 11 31.82 25.84 -48.63
CA THR A 11 30.79 25.20 -47.78
C THR A 11 31.31 24.41 -46.56
N VAL A 12 32.44 24.81 -45.96
CA VAL A 12 32.97 24.15 -44.74
C VAL A 12 33.12 25.15 -43.57
N LEU A 13 32.40 26.27 -43.61
CA LEU A 13 32.46 27.31 -42.57
C LEU A 13 31.09 27.67 -41.97
N LEU A 14 30.06 26.83 -42.16
CA LEU A 14 28.69 27.12 -41.69
C LEU A 14 28.08 26.06 -40.77
N THR A 15 28.82 25.01 -40.38
CA THR A 15 28.32 23.98 -39.44
C THR A 15 29.04 23.95 -38.10
N THR A 16 30.05 24.79 -37.86
CA THR A 16 30.76 24.88 -36.58
C THR A 16 30.41 26.15 -35.77
N GLY A 17 29.65 27.09 -36.35
CA GLY A 17 29.26 28.36 -35.72
C GLY A 17 27.92 28.35 -34.97
N VAL A 18 27.12 27.30 -35.08
CA VAL A 18 25.79 27.21 -34.43
C VAL A 18 25.84 26.44 -33.10
N PHE A 19 26.89 25.65 -32.84
CA PHE A 19 26.99 24.85 -31.61
C PHE A 19 27.62 25.59 -30.41
N VAL A 20 28.25 26.76 -30.62
CA VAL A 20 28.86 27.54 -29.53
C VAL A 20 27.93 28.65 -29.02
N LEU A 21 26.91 29.04 -29.79
CA LEU A 21 25.95 30.10 -29.40
C LEU A 21 24.73 29.59 -28.63
N LEU A 22 24.54 28.26 -28.53
CA LEU A 22 23.54 27.64 -27.65
C LEU A 22 24.10 27.23 -26.27
N LEU A 23 25.41 27.34 -26.06
CA LEU A 23 26.05 27.07 -24.77
C LEU A 23 26.28 28.34 -23.92
N THR A 24 26.00 29.53 -24.44
CA THR A 24 26.19 30.81 -23.71
C THR A 24 24.89 31.55 -23.40
N ALA A 25 23.72 30.97 -23.71
CA ALA A 25 22.40 31.54 -23.37
C ALA A 25 21.70 30.85 -22.19
N GLY A 26 22.36 29.90 -21.51
CA GLY A 26 21.81 29.15 -20.36
C GLY A 26 22.57 29.35 -19.05
N ALA A 27 23.42 30.37 -18.95
CA ALA A 27 24.20 30.69 -17.74
C ALA A 27 23.55 31.80 -16.88
N GLY A 28 22.23 31.96 -16.97
CA GLY A 28 21.44 32.89 -16.16
C GLY A 28 20.72 32.16 -15.04
N THR A 29 21.20 32.36 -13.81
CA THR A 29 20.53 32.08 -12.52
C THR A 29 20.15 30.63 -12.20
N TYR A 30 21.15 29.79 -11.89
CA TYR A 30 20.97 28.76 -10.86
C TYR A 30 21.22 29.40 -9.49
N ALA A 31 20.19 30.02 -8.93
CA ALA A 31 20.14 30.22 -7.49
C ALA A 31 19.82 28.84 -6.89
N VAL A 32 20.78 28.23 -6.20
CA VAL A 32 20.49 27.09 -5.33
C VAL A 32 19.60 27.63 -4.22
N VAL A 33 18.29 27.48 -4.39
CA VAL A 33 17.34 27.61 -3.28
C VAL A 33 17.60 26.39 -2.41
N LEU A 34 18.41 26.57 -1.37
CA LEU A 34 18.41 25.63 -0.26
C LEU A 34 16.98 25.62 0.30
N PRO A 35 16.34 24.44 0.44
CA PRO A 35 15.00 24.38 0.98
C PRO A 35 14.97 25.08 2.34
N SER A 36 14.11 26.07 2.48
CA SER A 36 13.85 26.74 3.75
C SER A 36 13.25 25.69 4.72
N PRO A 37 13.50 25.74 6.03
CA PRO A 37 12.85 24.85 7.01
C PRO A 37 11.31 24.86 6.98
N ALA A 38 10.71 25.80 6.25
CA ALA A 38 9.27 25.93 6.02
C ALA A 38 8.76 25.17 4.78
N ASP A 39 9.64 24.50 4.01
CA ASP A 39 9.29 23.65 2.87
C ASP A 39 9.12 22.17 3.29
N GLN A 40 8.78 21.94 4.56
CA GLN A 40 8.20 20.68 4.96
C GLN A 40 6.82 20.60 4.31
N THR A 41 6.69 19.73 3.32
CA THR A 41 5.39 19.28 2.85
C THR A 41 4.65 18.76 4.07
N GLU A 42 3.72 19.55 4.63
CA GLU A 42 2.72 19.01 5.52
C GLU A 42 2.00 17.93 4.72
N ILE A 43 2.27 16.67 5.05
CA ILE A 43 1.57 15.52 4.47
C ILE A 43 0.19 15.53 5.12
N THR A 44 -0.70 16.39 4.63
CA THR A 44 -2.13 16.26 4.87
C THR A 44 -2.58 15.08 4.00
N LEU A 45 -2.77 13.94 4.66
CA LEU A 45 -3.18 12.69 4.04
C LEU A 45 -4.55 12.82 3.35
N GLY A 46 -4.50 12.98 2.03
CA GLY A 46 -5.64 13.09 1.12
C GLY A 46 -6.33 14.45 1.19
N THR A 47 -6.50 15.10 0.03
CA THR A 47 -7.07 16.44 -0.14
C THR A 47 -8.59 16.47 0.02
N GLY A 48 -9.09 16.02 1.17
CA GLY A 48 -10.50 16.09 1.49
C GLY A 48 -10.91 17.52 1.76
N MET A 49 -12.06 17.92 1.24
CA MET A 49 -12.61 19.23 1.52
C MET A 49 -13.28 19.23 2.90
N PRO A 50 -13.08 20.26 3.74
CA PRO A 50 -13.82 20.41 4.99
C PRO A 50 -15.32 20.42 4.71
N SER A 51 -16.08 19.56 5.38
CA SER A 51 -17.54 19.47 5.21
C SER A 51 -18.33 20.15 6.32
N GLN A 52 -17.72 20.31 7.50
CA GLN A 52 -18.27 21.04 8.65
C GLN A 52 -17.14 21.75 9.41
N GLY A 53 -17.50 22.75 10.22
CA GLY A 53 -16.55 23.42 11.11
C GLY A 53 -15.98 22.45 12.15
N PRO A 54 -14.73 22.66 12.60
CA PRO A 54 -14.10 21.80 13.58
C PRO A 54 -14.90 21.75 14.90
N THR A 55 -15.08 20.56 15.46
CA THR A 55 -15.68 20.39 16.78
C THR A 55 -14.59 20.10 17.81
N ARG A 56 -14.70 20.68 19.01
CA ARG A 56 -13.87 20.27 20.15
C ARG A 56 -14.50 19.04 20.77
N GLY A 57 -13.76 17.93 20.81
CA GLY A 57 -14.23 16.73 21.48
C GLY A 57 -13.57 16.54 22.84
N ALA A 58 -13.78 15.35 23.41
CA ALA A 58 -13.15 14.96 24.67
C ALA A 58 -11.61 15.00 24.54
N SER A 59 -10.93 15.27 25.65
CA SER A 59 -9.45 15.24 25.76
C SER A 59 -8.70 16.36 25.03
N GLY A 60 -9.37 17.45 24.62
CA GLY A 60 -8.70 18.63 24.07
C GLY A 60 -8.34 18.55 22.60
N TYR A 61 -8.77 17.49 21.90
CA TYR A 61 -8.63 17.36 20.46
C TYR A 61 -9.70 18.15 19.70
N THR A 62 -9.31 18.56 18.49
CA THR A 62 -10.20 19.10 17.48
C THR A 62 -10.49 18.00 16.45
N TYR A 63 -11.75 17.83 16.09
CA TYR A 63 -12.21 16.84 15.13
C TYR A 63 -12.72 17.56 13.90
N GLN A 64 -12.06 17.34 12.77
CA GLN A 64 -12.37 17.96 11.49
C GLN A 64 -12.98 16.93 10.54
N ARG A 65 -14.18 17.22 10.06
CA ARG A 65 -14.86 16.37 9.07
C ARG A 65 -14.41 16.73 7.67
N LEU A 66 -13.99 15.70 6.93
CA LEU A 66 -13.60 15.77 5.53
C LEU A 66 -14.48 14.82 4.71
N THR A 67 -14.63 15.11 3.43
CA THR A 67 -15.35 14.26 2.46
C THR A 67 -14.39 13.64 1.44
N GLU A 68 -14.91 12.69 0.66
CA GLU A 68 -14.19 11.96 -0.40
C GLU A 68 -12.96 11.16 0.07
N PRO A 69 -13.13 10.10 0.88
CA PRO A 69 -14.37 9.65 1.54
C PRO A 69 -14.66 10.44 2.83
N ASP A 70 -15.87 10.26 3.35
CA ASP A 70 -16.27 10.77 4.66
C ASP A 70 -15.34 10.25 5.75
N ARG A 71 -14.65 11.18 6.41
CA ARG A 71 -13.64 10.87 7.43
C ARG A 71 -13.50 11.99 8.45
N THR A 72 -12.92 11.64 9.59
CA THR A 72 -12.53 12.58 10.64
C THR A 72 -11.02 12.62 10.71
N GLU A 73 -10.45 13.83 10.59
CA GLU A 73 -9.08 14.12 11.01
C GLU A 73 -9.12 14.63 12.46
N ILE A 74 -8.27 14.06 13.31
CA ILE A 74 -8.09 14.51 14.69
C ILE A 74 -6.83 15.36 14.74
N ILE A 75 -6.95 16.54 15.32
CA ILE A 75 -5.89 17.53 15.45
C ILE A 75 -5.70 17.83 16.94
N ASP A 76 -4.45 17.87 17.40
CA ASP A 76 -4.16 18.20 18.79
C ASP A 76 -4.16 19.71 19.08
N SER A 77 -3.86 20.09 20.32
CA SER A 77 -3.86 21.49 20.74
C SER A 77 -2.76 22.33 20.09
N SER A 78 -1.73 21.70 19.49
CA SER A 78 -0.67 22.38 18.75
C SER A 78 -1.03 22.65 17.29
N GLY A 79 -2.10 22.01 16.79
CA GLY A 79 -2.53 22.12 15.39
C GLY A 79 -2.03 20.98 14.51
N GLU A 80 -1.32 20.00 15.07
CA GLU A 80 -0.79 18.84 14.34
C GLU A 80 -1.82 17.72 14.21
N PRO A 81 -1.91 17.05 13.05
CA PRO A 81 -2.77 15.88 12.89
C PRO A 81 -2.23 14.69 13.70
N VAL A 82 -3.11 14.02 14.43
CA VAL A 82 -2.76 12.86 15.28
C VAL A 82 -3.40 11.56 14.82
N ALA A 83 -4.55 11.64 14.14
CA ALA A 83 -5.18 10.47 13.54
C ALA A 83 -6.12 10.84 12.40
N THR A 84 -6.36 9.88 11.51
CA THR A 84 -7.41 9.93 10.49
C THR A 84 -8.25 8.67 10.55
N MET A 85 -9.57 8.82 10.71
CA MET A 85 -10.54 7.72 10.73
C MET A 85 -11.55 7.89 9.61
N THR A 86 -11.79 6.84 8.85
CA THR A 86 -12.73 6.87 7.72
C THR A 86 -14.03 6.19 8.10
N ASP A 87 -15.16 6.83 7.86
CA ASP A 87 -16.47 6.27 8.21
C ASP A 87 -16.65 4.90 7.56
N GLY A 88 -17.14 3.92 8.30
CA GLY A 88 -17.29 2.54 7.84
C GLY A 88 -16.01 1.68 7.90
N ALA A 89 -14.82 2.27 8.08
CA ALA A 89 -13.56 1.54 8.19
C ALA A 89 -13.10 1.35 9.64
N ARG A 90 -12.34 0.29 9.90
CA ARG A 90 -11.67 0.02 11.17
C ARG A 90 -10.19 0.36 11.15
N THR A 91 -9.57 0.42 9.98
CA THR A 91 -8.20 0.90 9.79
C THR A 91 -8.14 2.39 10.09
N VAL A 92 -7.22 2.76 10.96
CA VAL A 92 -7.01 4.13 11.42
C VAL A 92 -5.54 4.47 11.23
N GLN A 93 -5.28 5.57 10.54
CA GLN A 93 -3.95 6.14 10.40
C GLN A 93 -3.66 6.96 11.66
N ILE A 94 -2.65 6.58 12.43
CA ILE A 94 -2.16 7.30 13.62
C ILE A 94 -0.81 7.92 13.26
N TYR A 95 -0.64 9.22 13.52
CA TYR A 95 0.65 9.87 13.33
C TYR A 95 1.53 9.67 14.56
N GLY A 96 2.75 9.18 14.32
CA GLY A 96 3.68 8.76 15.37
C GLY A 96 5.14 8.93 14.95
N PRO A 97 6.08 8.22 15.58
CA PRO A 97 7.49 8.28 15.22
C PRO A 97 7.73 7.88 13.76
N LEU A 98 8.63 8.61 13.10
CA LEU A 98 9.11 8.32 11.75
C LEU A 98 9.83 6.97 11.72
N ARG A 99 9.62 6.21 10.64
CA ARG A 99 10.24 4.91 10.40
C ARG A 99 10.38 4.64 8.91
N THR A 100 11.31 3.75 8.58
CA THR A 100 11.65 3.41 7.20
C THR A 100 11.43 1.92 6.97
N PHE A 101 10.82 1.59 5.84
CA PHE A 101 10.65 0.23 5.35
C PHE A 101 11.53 0.02 4.11
N GLU A 102 12.29 -1.07 4.11
CA GLU A 102 13.27 -1.39 3.07
C GLU A 102 13.25 -2.90 2.76
N GLU A 103 13.42 -3.25 1.48
CA GLU A 103 13.59 -4.63 1.01
C GLU A 103 14.69 -4.65 -0.08
N PRO A 104 15.97 -4.56 0.31
CA PRO A 104 17.07 -4.17 -0.59
C PRO A 104 17.42 -5.22 -1.66
N ARG A 105 16.84 -6.42 -1.62
CA ARG A 105 17.17 -7.49 -2.58
C ARG A 105 16.73 -7.14 -4.00
N PHE A 106 15.56 -6.55 -4.14
CA PHE A 106 14.92 -6.33 -5.44
C PHE A 106 14.57 -4.87 -5.73
N THR A 107 14.85 -3.94 -4.81
CA THR A 107 14.68 -2.50 -5.03
C THR A 107 15.64 -1.70 -4.16
N ALA A 108 15.96 -0.49 -4.59
CA ALA A 108 16.62 0.52 -3.75
C ALA A 108 15.62 1.48 -3.10
N ALA A 109 14.34 1.44 -3.51
CA ALA A 109 13.31 2.30 -3.00
C ALA A 109 13.03 2.04 -1.53
N LYS A 110 12.73 3.12 -0.81
CA LYS A 110 12.43 3.10 0.62
C LYS A 110 11.11 3.76 0.87
N VAL A 111 10.32 3.25 1.81
CA VAL A 111 9.12 3.95 2.28
C VAL A 111 9.41 4.53 3.65
N GLU A 112 9.58 5.84 3.72
CA GLU A 112 9.69 6.57 4.98
C GLU A 112 8.31 7.14 5.36
N THR A 113 7.83 6.80 6.56
CA THR A 113 6.50 7.21 7.00
C THR A 113 6.43 7.40 8.51
N ASN A 114 5.67 8.39 8.94
CA ASN A 114 5.25 8.58 10.32
C ASN A 114 3.85 8.03 10.59
N VAL A 115 3.23 7.37 9.60
CA VAL A 115 1.89 6.80 9.70
C VAL A 115 1.97 5.38 10.27
N TRP A 116 1.19 5.15 11.32
CA TRP A 116 0.98 3.88 11.98
C TRP A 116 -0.47 3.45 11.75
N VAL A 117 -0.69 2.33 11.09
CA VAL A 117 -2.01 1.87 10.69
C VAL A 117 -2.51 0.86 11.72
N ARG A 118 -3.49 1.28 12.52
CA ARG A 118 -4.04 0.54 13.65
C ARG A 118 -5.45 0.04 13.33
N LEU A 119 -5.88 -1.00 14.03
CA LEU A 119 -7.23 -1.52 13.91
C LEU A 119 -8.10 -1.08 15.09
N ALA A 120 -9.14 -0.30 14.81
CA ALA A 120 -10.16 0.06 15.79
C ALA A 120 -11.04 -1.17 16.15
N PRO A 121 -11.63 -1.21 17.36
CA PRO A 121 -12.48 -2.33 17.78
C PRO A 121 -13.73 -2.48 16.91
N GLN A 122 -14.22 -1.38 16.35
CA GLN A 122 -15.38 -1.32 15.46
C GLN A 122 -15.20 -0.25 14.38
N ALA A 123 -16.04 -0.30 13.36
CA ALA A 123 -15.99 0.66 12.26
C ALA A 123 -16.27 2.08 12.76
N TRP A 124 -15.50 3.05 12.25
CA TRP A 124 -15.68 4.45 12.58
C TRP A 124 -17.01 5.00 12.03
N ARG A 125 -17.58 5.98 12.72
CA ARG A 125 -18.73 6.76 12.26
C ARG A 125 -18.65 8.17 12.83
N ALA A 126 -19.21 9.14 12.12
CA ALA A 126 -19.38 10.48 12.68
C ALA A 126 -20.12 10.43 14.05
N GLY A 127 -19.59 11.17 15.04
CA GLY A 127 -20.09 11.18 16.42
C GLY A 127 -19.42 10.17 17.34
N ALA A 128 -18.65 9.21 16.81
CA ALA A 128 -17.92 8.25 17.63
C ALA A 128 -16.84 8.90 18.51
N GLU A 129 -16.41 10.13 18.20
CA GLU A 129 -15.48 10.90 19.02
C GLU A 129 -16.00 11.22 20.42
N GLN A 130 -17.31 11.03 20.66
CA GLN A 130 -17.96 11.24 21.95
C GLN A 130 -18.18 9.93 22.72
N GLU A 131 -17.88 8.78 22.10
CA GLU A 131 -18.14 7.47 22.69
C GLU A 131 -16.95 6.98 23.53
N GLN A 132 -17.24 6.37 24.68
CA GLN A 132 -16.21 5.93 25.62
C GLN A 132 -15.24 4.91 25.01
N TRP A 133 -15.74 3.97 24.19
CA TRP A 133 -14.89 2.97 23.55
C TRP A 133 -13.79 3.61 22.70
N PHE A 134 -14.09 4.75 22.05
CA PHE A 134 -13.16 5.42 21.18
C PHE A 134 -12.18 6.25 21.97
N ILE A 135 -12.66 6.96 23.00
CA ILE A 135 -11.81 7.75 23.89
C ILE A 135 -10.75 6.84 24.53
N ASP A 136 -11.17 5.71 25.11
CA ASP A 136 -10.28 4.73 25.73
C ASP A 136 -9.31 4.11 24.72
N TRP A 137 -9.83 3.75 23.53
CA TRP A 137 -9.02 3.14 22.48
C TRP A 137 -7.96 4.11 21.92
N LEU A 138 -8.33 5.38 21.67
CA LEU A 138 -7.41 6.37 21.14
C LEU A 138 -6.30 6.67 22.15
N GLU A 139 -6.60 6.78 23.45
CA GLU A 139 -5.59 6.95 24.49
C GLU A 139 -4.60 5.78 24.52
N GLY A 140 -5.11 4.55 24.46
CA GLY A 140 -4.28 3.35 24.44
C GLY A 140 -3.40 3.26 23.20
N VAL A 141 -3.98 3.46 22.01
CA VAL A 141 -3.30 3.23 20.73
C VAL A 141 -2.18 4.24 20.46
N ARG A 142 -2.28 5.47 20.99
CA ARG A 142 -1.21 6.48 20.91
C ARG A 142 0.06 6.05 21.66
N ASN A 143 -0.10 5.21 22.69
CA ASN A 143 1.00 4.68 23.47
C ASN A 143 1.42 3.26 23.05
N ASP A 144 0.67 2.65 22.13
CA ASP A 144 0.98 1.32 21.61
C ASP A 144 2.26 1.35 20.75
N ARG A 145 3.18 0.43 21.05
CA ARG A 145 4.45 0.21 20.34
C ARG A 145 4.52 -1.16 19.67
N SER A 146 3.45 -1.95 19.75
CA SER A 146 3.32 -3.20 19.02
C SER A 146 3.42 -2.95 17.50
N PRO A 147 3.83 -3.96 16.71
CA PRO A 147 3.78 -3.89 15.25
C PRO A 147 2.36 -3.55 14.77
N ASP A 148 2.25 -2.57 13.87
CA ASP A 148 1.01 -2.19 13.19
C ASP A 148 0.91 -2.90 11.82
N VAL A 149 -0.09 -2.57 10.99
CA VAL A 149 -0.26 -3.22 9.67
C VAL A 149 1.02 -3.18 8.83
N LEU A 150 1.69 -2.03 8.73
CA LEU A 150 2.87 -1.88 7.87
C LEU A 150 4.05 -2.67 8.44
N ALA A 151 4.28 -2.63 9.76
CA ALA A 151 5.32 -3.44 10.38
C ALA A 151 5.08 -4.93 10.20
N ILE A 152 3.84 -5.41 10.38
CA ILE A 152 3.48 -6.82 10.20
C ILE A 152 3.60 -7.24 8.73
N ALA A 153 3.24 -6.37 7.78
CA ALA A 153 3.38 -6.62 6.36
C ALA A 153 4.84 -7.00 5.99
N PHE A 154 5.83 -6.33 6.60
CA PHE A 154 7.26 -6.59 6.39
C PHE A 154 7.81 -7.79 7.17
N GLU A 155 7.02 -8.45 8.02
CA GLU A 155 7.46 -9.69 8.68
C GLU A 155 7.38 -10.93 7.77
N TYR A 156 6.89 -10.78 6.54
CA TYR A 156 6.68 -11.87 5.59
C TYR A 156 7.34 -11.66 4.23
N VAL A 157 8.10 -10.57 4.06
CA VAL A 157 8.83 -10.32 2.81
C VAL A 157 10.06 -11.22 2.68
N ASP A 158 10.67 -11.24 1.49
CA ASP A 158 11.90 -12.00 1.23
C ASP A 158 12.98 -11.72 2.28
N GLY A 159 13.55 -12.80 2.84
CA GLY A 159 14.59 -12.73 3.86
C GLY A 159 14.11 -12.28 5.25
N ALA A 160 12.80 -12.07 5.47
CA ALA A 160 12.29 -11.70 6.79
C ALA A 160 12.63 -12.79 7.83
N PRO A 161 13.16 -12.41 9.01
CA PRO A 161 13.62 -13.39 10.00
C PRO A 161 12.45 -14.18 10.58
N ALA A 162 12.63 -15.49 10.65
CA ALA A 162 11.66 -16.37 11.28
C ALA A 162 11.49 -16.04 12.77
N LYS A 163 10.26 -15.73 13.19
CA LYS A 163 9.89 -15.61 14.60
C LYS A 163 9.07 -16.81 15.01
N LYS A 164 9.38 -17.33 16.21
CA LYS A 164 8.75 -18.53 16.76
C LYS A 164 8.10 -18.22 18.09
N ASP A 165 6.98 -18.88 18.36
CA ASP A 165 6.32 -18.80 19.67
C ASP A 165 7.05 -19.66 20.71
N ASN A 166 6.51 -19.70 21.93
CA ASN A 166 7.06 -20.48 23.04
C ASN A 166 7.04 -22.00 22.80
N GLN A 167 6.31 -22.48 21.80
CA GLN A 167 6.22 -23.88 21.41
C GLN A 167 7.15 -24.20 20.23
N GLY A 168 7.85 -23.19 19.69
CA GLY A 168 8.75 -23.33 18.56
C GLY A 168 8.06 -23.24 17.20
N GLN A 169 6.75 -22.95 17.16
CA GLN A 169 6.01 -22.78 15.91
C GLN A 169 6.34 -21.42 15.29
N GLN A 170 6.71 -21.43 14.01
CA GLN A 170 6.93 -20.19 13.26
C GLN A 170 5.60 -19.48 13.02
N TYR A 171 5.52 -18.22 13.43
CA TYR A 171 4.32 -17.37 13.23
C TYR A 171 4.58 -16.19 12.28
N SER A 172 5.86 -15.90 11.98
CA SER A 172 6.29 -14.91 11.00
C SER A 172 7.65 -15.28 10.41
N GLY A 173 8.02 -14.63 9.31
CA GLY A 173 9.23 -14.91 8.53
C GLY A 173 8.89 -14.98 7.03
N ASP A 174 9.94 -15.04 6.22
CA ASP A 174 9.88 -15.18 4.76
C ASP A 174 8.76 -16.15 4.33
N ALA A 175 7.90 -15.69 3.43
CA ALA A 175 6.75 -16.41 2.93
C ALA A 175 6.87 -16.63 1.43
N SER A 176 6.76 -17.89 1.00
CA SER A 176 6.59 -18.22 -0.41
C SER A 176 5.19 -17.81 -0.92
N PHE A 177 4.97 -17.77 -2.23
CA PHE A 177 3.61 -17.59 -2.77
C PHE A 177 2.80 -18.89 -2.69
N GLY A 178 3.45 -20.02 -2.98
CA GLY A 178 2.86 -21.35 -3.05
C GLY A 178 3.83 -22.35 -3.67
N PRO A 179 3.43 -23.63 -3.77
CA PRO A 179 4.22 -24.64 -4.48
C PRO A 179 4.38 -24.27 -5.96
N PRO A 180 5.38 -24.82 -6.68
CA PRO A 180 5.50 -24.67 -8.13
C PRO A 180 4.19 -24.97 -8.85
N ASP A 181 3.81 -24.15 -9.83
CA ASP A 181 2.63 -24.41 -10.64
C ASP A 181 2.95 -25.48 -11.71
N PRO A 182 2.23 -26.61 -11.78
CA PRO A 182 2.46 -27.62 -12.82
C PRO A 182 2.12 -27.13 -14.24
N LEU A 183 1.37 -26.03 -14.38
CA LEU A 183 0.97 -25.43 -15.65
C LEU A 183 1.82 -24.21 -16.03
N ASP A 184 2.60 -23.66 -15.10
CA ASP A 184 3.49 -22.52 -15.31
C ASP A 184 4.87 -22.81 -14.67
N PRO A 185 5.87 -23.24 -15.47
CA PRO A 185 7.19 -23.61 -14.96
C PRO A 185 7.92 -22.51 -14.17
N ASP A 186 7.59 -21.25 -14.44
CA ASP A 186 8.17 -20.07 -13.78
C ASP A 186 7.21 -19.50 -12.71
N GLY A 187 6.05 -20.13 -12.51
CA GLY A 187 4.97 -19.69 -11.65
C GLY A 187 4.81 -20.51 -10.38
N ARG A 188 4.02 -19.95 -9.46
CA ARG A 188 3.60 -20.54 -8.19
C ARG A 188 2.09 -20.69 -8.15
N ALA A 189 1.62 -21.82 -7.64
CA ALA A 189 0.20 -22.10 -7.53
C ALA A 189 -0.45 -21.26 -6.43
N GLU A 190 -1.45 -20.46 -6.81
CA GLU A 190 -2.32 -19.72 -5.89
C GLU A 190 -3.02 -20.65 -4.88
N ARG A 191 -3.72 -20.05 -3.90
CA ARG A 191 -4.57 -20.65 -2.86
C ARG A 191 -3.94 -20.82 -1.47
N SER A 192 -2.72 -20.34 -1.26
CA SER A 192 -2.10 -20.32 0.07
C SER A 192 -2.71 -19.22 0.96
N ASP A 193 -3.30 -19.60 2.10
CA ASP A 193 -3.89 -18.70 3.09
C ASP A 193 -3.10 -18.71 4.41
N PHE A 194 -3.48 -17.88 5.39
CA PHE A 194 -2.77 -17.78 6.67
C PHE A 194 -2.68 -19.11 7.44
N TYR A 195 -3.71 -19.96 7.35
CA TYR A 195 -3.74 -21.25 8.04
C TYR A 195 -2.79 -22.26 7.37
N ASP A 196 -2.55 -22.14 6.06
CA ASP A 196 -1.53 -22.91 5.35
C ASP A 196 -0.13 -22.50 5.78
N TYR A 197 0.15 -21.19 5.84
CA TYR A 197 1.45 -20.68 6.32
C TYR A 197 1.80 -21.26 7.70
N LEU A 198 0.83 -21.23 8.62
CA LEU A 198 1.01 -21.67 10.01
C LEU A 198 0.94 -23.18 10.20
N GLN A 199 0.39 -23.91 9.22
CA GLN A 199 0.08 -25.33 9.34
C GLN A 199 -0.87 -25.64 10.51
N VAL A 200 -1.89 -24.79 10.72
CA VAL A 200 -2.86 -24.92 11.81
C VAL A 200 -4.28 -24.96 11.23
N PRO A 201 -5.15 -25.91 11.63
CA PRO A 201 -6.54 -25.92 11.19
C PRO A 201 -7.29 -24.69 11.70
N TRP A 202 -8.24 -24.17 10.91
CA TRP A 202 -8.99 -22.97 11.25
C TRP A 202 -10.50 -23.15 11.08
N SER A 203 -11.25 -22.58 12.03
CA SER A 203 -12.70 -22.49 12.01
C SER A 203 -13.12 -21.04 11.85
N PHE A 204 -13.75 -20.72 10.72
CA PHE A 204 -14.26 -19.38 10.43
C PHE A 204 -15.60 -19.15 11.12
N SER A 205 -15.91 -17.89 11.42
CA SER A 205 -17.18 -17.49 12.05
C SER A 205 -18.41 -17.77 11.18
N ASP A 206 -18.23 -17.90 9.86
CA ASP A 206 -19.25 -18.31 8.91
C ASP A 206 -19.45 -19.84 8.82
N GLY A 207 -18.86 -20.58 9.77
CA GLY A 207 -19.06 -22.03 9.94
C GLY A 207 -18.19 -22.90 9.04
N LYS A 208 -17.41 -22.31 8.12
CA LYS A 208 -16.47 -23.09 7.31
C LYS A 208 -15.26 -23.49 8.16
N ASN A 209 -14.87 -24.76 8.03
CA ASN A 209 -13.61 -25.26 8.55
C ASN A 209 -12.61 -25.42 7.41
N SER A 210 -11.33 -25.21 7.69
CA SER A 210 -10.25 -25.40 6.72
C SER A 210 -9.07 -26.09 7.39
N LEU A 211 -8.48 -27.03 6.65
CA LEU A 211 -7.28 -27.74 7.04
C LEU A 211 -6.12 -27.17 6.22
N PRO A 212 -4.92 -27.03 6.82
CA PRO A 212 -3.75 -26.61 6.08
C PRO A 212 -3.34 -27.68 5.07
N ASP A 213 -2.84 -27.22 3.93
CA ASP A 213 -2.13 -28.06 2.96
C ASP A 213 -0.64 -28.11 3.31
N PRO A 214 -0.05 -29.29 3.59
CA PRO A 214 1.38 -29.42 3.88
C PRO A 214 2.31 -28.90 2.78
N GLU A 215 1.89 -28.92 1.52
CA GLU A 215 2.68 -28.38 0.40
C GLU A 215 2.74 -26.84 0.40
N ARG A 216 1.94 -26.19 1.26
CA ARG A 216 1.80 -24.74 1.40
C ARG A 216 2.30 -24.23 2.74
N ALA A 217 3.10 -25.02 3.45
CA ALA A 217 3.79 -24.58 4.65
C ALA A 217 4.62 -23.33 4.34
N LEU A 218 4.46 -22.29 5.17
CA LEU A 218 5.10 -20.98 4.96
C LEU A 218 4.78 -20.31 3.61
N ALA A 219 3.59 -20.56 3.05
CA ALA A 219 3.13 -19.91 1.83
C ALA A 219 1.95 -18.97 2.06
N LEU A 220 1.94 -17.82 1.39
CA LEU A 220 0.88 -16.82 1.38
C LEU A 220 0.66 -16.29 -0.03
N ASP A 221 -0.51 -16.53 -0.63
CA ASP A 221 -0.88 -15.89 -1.90
C ASP A 221 -1.28 -14.42 -1.68
N CYS A 222 -1.55 -13.68 -2.76
CA CYS A 222 -1.85 -12.24 -2.71
C CYS A 222 -2.94 -11.85 -1.67
N SER A 223 -3.98 -12.67 -1.54
CA SER A 223 -5.11 -12.43 -0.64
C SER A 223 -4.96 -13.14 0.71
N GLY A 224 -4.30 -14.29 0.74
CA GLY A 224 -3.88 -14.97 1.96
C GLY A 224 -2.92 -14.12 2.79
N TYR A 225 -2.03 -13.37 2.11
CA TYR A 225 -1.16 -12.38 2.74
C TYR A 225 -1.94 -11.26 3.44
N LEU A 226 -2.97 -10.70 2.78
CA LEU A 226 -3.85 -9.72 3.44
C LEU A 226 -4.55 -10.33 4.66
N ARG A 227 -5.05 -11.55 4.54
CA ARG A 227 -5.73 -12.26 5.64
C ARG A 227 -4.79 -12.62 6.78
N MET A 228 -3.50 -12.87 6.50
CA MET A 228 -2.47 -13.00 7.51
C MET A 228 -2.28 -11.68 8.26
N VAL A 229 -2.01 -10.58 7.54
CA VAL A 229 -1.68 -9.27 8.13
C VAL A 229 -2.86 -8.69 8.91
N TYR A 230 -4.00 -8.48 8.25
CA TYR A 230 -5.16 -7.84 8.89
C TYR A 230 -5.92 -8.81 9.77
N GLY A 231 -6.09 -10.06 9.33
CA GLY A 231 -6.96 -11.01 9.99
C GLY A 231 -6.27 -11.73 11.14
N HIS A 232 -5.40 -12.68 10.81
CA HIS A 232 -4.77 -13.54 11.81
C HIS A 232 -3.89 -12.75 12.78
N ARG A 233 -3.07 -11.81 12.28
CA ARG A 233 -2.11 -11.06 13.11
C ARG A 233 -2.71 -9.86 13.84
N LEU A 234 -3.73 -9.21 13.27
CA LEU A 234 -4.35 -7.99 13.84
C LEU A 234 -5.79 -8.16 14.32
N GLY A 235 -6.40 -9.32 14.10
CA GLY A 235 -7.74 -9.63 14.61
C GLY A 235 -8.90 -9.05 13.79
N PHE A 236 -8.68 -8.68 12.53
CA PHE A 236 -9.78 -8.35 11.62
C PHE A 236 -10.60 -9.63 11.32
N PRO A 237 -11.95 -9.60 11.36
CA PRO A 237 -12.75 -10.79 11.11
C PRO A 237 -12.46 -11.39 9.74
N LEU A 238 -12.40 -12.72 9.66
CA LEU A 238 -12.16 -13.45 8.42
C LEU A 238 -13.35 -14.34 8.09
N LEU A 239 -13.73 -14.37 6.82
CA LEU A 239 -14.74 -15.30 6.30
C LEU A 239 -14.04 -16.48 5.61
N GLY A 240 -14.60 -17.68 5.73
CA GLY A 240 -14.15 -18.83 4.95
C GLY A 240 -14.71 -18.82 3.52
N THR A 241 -15.79 -18.08 3.29
CA THR A 241 -16.50 -17.96 2.02
C THR A 241 -16.13 -16.68 1.24
N ASN A 242 -16.73 -16.51 0.06
CA ASN A 242 -16.64 -15.30 -0.75
C ASN A 242 -17.95 -14.48 -0.72
N ASN A 243 -18.80 -14.74 0.26
CA ASN A 243 -20.08 -14.07 0.42
C ASN A 243 -19.89 -12.75 1.20
N PRO A 244 -20.82 -11.79 1.08
CA PRO A 244 -20.84 -10.61 1.94
C PRO A 244 -20.91 -10.98 3.43
N GLY A 245 -20.26 -10.18 4.28
CA GLY A 245 -20.29 -10.32 5.74
C GLY A 245 -19.30 -9.38 6.43
N ASP A 246 -19.19 -9.50 7.75
CA ASP A 246 -18.40 -8.57 8.59
C ASP A 246 -16.88 -8.79 8.54
N GLY A 247 -16.40 -9.74 7.75
CA GLY A 247 -15.00 -10.12 7.65
C GLY A 247 -14.45 -10.13 6.24
N LEU A 248 -13.13 -10.19 6.12
CA LEU A 248 -12.46 -10.30 4.83
C LEU A 248 -12.81 -11.64 4.16
N PRO A 249 -13.39 -11.63 2.95
CA PRO A 249 -13.55 -12.83 2.12
C PRO A 249 -12.23 -13.52 1.79
N ARG A 250 -12.28 -14.74 1.24
CA ARG A 250 -11.03 -15.46 0.88
C ARG A 250 -10.34 -14.89 -0.35
N ARG A 251 -11.09 -14.51 -1.38
CA ARG A 251 -10.53 -14.11 -2.69
C ARG A 251 -10.47 -12.59 -2.86
N ALA A 252 -9.43 -12.11 -3.54
CA ALA A 252 -9.22 -10.69 -3.84
C ALA A 252 -10.45 -10.02 -4.50
N TYR A 253 -11.09 -10.67 -5.48
CA TYR A 253 -12.30 -10.12 -6.12
C TYR A 253 -13.44 -9.91 -5.11
N ALA A 254 -13.62 -10.85 -4.18
CA ALA A 254 -14.69 -10.80 -3.20
C ALA A 254 -14.39 -9.74 -2.13
N MET A 255 -13.13 -9.60 -1.70
CA MET A 255 -12.71 -8.49 -0.83
C MET A 255 -13.00 -7.13 -1.46
N ALA A 256 -12.75 -6.98 -2.77
CA ALA A 256 -13.03 -5.74 -3.47
C ALA A 256 -14.54 -5.46 -3.57
N GLU A 257 -15.31 -6.45 -4.02
CA GLU A 257 -16.73 -6.31 -4.36
C GLU A 257 -17.64 -6.23 -3.12
N VAL A 258 -17.44 -7.15 -2.17
CA VAL A 258 -18.36 -7.36 -1.03
C VAL A 258 -17.66 -7.33 0.33
N GLY A 259 -16.36 -7.03 0.37
CA GLY A 259 -15.62 -6.90 1.63
C GLY A 259 -16.13 -5.74 2.49
N PRO A 260 -15.84 -5.75 3.79
CA PRO A 260 -16.23 -4.69 4.73
C PRO A 260 -15.50 -3.37 4.43
N GLY A 261 -15.90 -2.29 5.12
CA GLY A 261 -15.30 -0.98 4.92
C GLY A 261 -15.83 -0.22 3.72
N VAL A 262 -15.02 0.73 3.22
CA VAL A 262 -15.41 1.67 2.17
C VAL A 262 -14.61 1.45 0.90
N ALA A 263 -15.32 1.35 -0.22
CA ALA A 263 -14.70 1.41 -1.55
C ALA A 263 -14.28 2.86 -1.86
N LEU A 264 -12.98 3.08 -2.07
CA LEU A 264 -12.39 4.42 -2.27
C LEU A 264 -12.49 4.89 -3.73
N THR A 265 -12.43 3.93 -4.65
CA THR A 265 -12.55 4.14 -6.09
C THR A 265 -13.38 3.02 -6.70
N PRO A 266 -14.33 3.30 -7.61
CA PRO A 266 -15.14 2.28 -8.25
C PRO A 266 -14.32 1.44 -9.25
N ASN A 267 -14.58 0.13 -9.32
CA ASN A 267 -14.03 -0.73 -10.38
C ASN A 267 -14.81 -0.52 -11.68
N THR A 268 -14.28 0.31 -12.57
CA THR A 268 -14.89 0.58 -13.88
C THR A 268 -14.46 -0.42 -14.96
N GLY A 269 -13.44 -1.24 -14.68
CA GLY A 269 -12.72 -2.08 -15.65
C GLY A 269 -11.59 -1.36 -16.37
N GLN A 270 -11.39 -0.07 -16.07
CA GLN A 270 -10.26 0.73 -16.53
C GLN A 270 -9.32 1.02 -15.35
N ARG A 271 -8.17 1.65 -15.64
CA ARG A 271 -7.28 2.18 -14.61
C ARG A 271 -8.06 3.04 -13.61
N ALA A 272 -7.91 2.73 -12.33
CA ALA A 272 -8.51 3.50 -11.25
C ALA A 272 -7.98 4.94 -11.20
N ARG A 273 -8.81 5.84 -10.67
CA ARG A 273 -8.47 7.25 -10.39
C ARG A 273 -8.66 7.50 -8.90
N GLY A 274 -8.23 8.67 -8.43
CA GLY A 274 -8.41 9.04 -7.02
C GLY A 274 -7.28 8.50 -6.13
N ILE A 275 -6.05 8.51 -6.63
CA ILE A 275 -4.87 8.06 -5.87
C ILE A 275 -4.66 8.91 -4.60
N ASP A 276 -5.09 10.16 -4.65
CA ASP A 276 -5.16 11.13 -3.56
C ASP A 276 -6.10 10.72 -2.41
N ARG A 277 -6.99 9.73 -2.64
CA ARG A 277 -7.88 9.20 -1.60
C ARG A 277 -7.21 8.10 -0.77
N LEU A 278 -6.09 7.55 -1.25
CA LEU A 278 -5.41 6.44 -0.61
C LEU A 278 -4.63 6.89 0.62
N LEU A 279 -4.71 6.08 1.67
CA LEU A 279 -3.96 6.20 2.90
C LEU A 279 -3.17 4.91 3.15
N PRO A 280 -1.97 4.97 3.76
CA PRO A 280 -1.23 3.77 4.10
C PRO A 280 -2.10 2.74 4.82
N GLY A 281 -1.98 1.46 4.43
CA GLY A 281 -2.82 0.37 4.91
C GLY A 281 -4.12 0.15 4.10
N ASP A 282 -4.38 0.91 3.05
CA ASP A 282 -5.49 0.59 2.15
C ASP A 282 -5.23 -0.70 1.36
N LEU A 283 -6.29 -1.46 1.14
CA LEU A 283 -6.25 -2.63 0.26
C LEU A 283 -6.34 -2.18 -1.19
N LEU A 284 -5.42 -2.66 -2.02
CA LEU A 284 -5.37 -2.40 -3.44
C LEU A 284 -5.78 -3.65 -4.21
N PHE A 285 -6.52 -3.48 -5.31
CA PHE A 285 -6.99 -4.58 -6.13
C PHE A 285 -6.70 -4.33 -7.61
N PHE A 286 -6.20 -5.38 -8.26
CA PHE A 286 -5.66 -5.30 -9.62
C PHE A 286 -6.22 -6.41 -10.51
N ASN A 287 -6.09 -6.16 -11.81
CA ASN A 287 -6.20 -7.16 -12.86
C ASN A 287 -4.78 -7.45 -13.38
N ALA A 288 -4.13 -8.49 -12.86
CA ALA A 288 -2.80 -8.94 -13.24
C ALA A 288 -2.77 -9.68 -14.59
N GLN A 289 -3.92 -9.97 -15.20
CA GLN A 289 -3.98 -10.60 -16.53
C GLN A 289 -3.37 -9.73 -17.64
N PRO A 290 -3.05 -10.33 -18.81
CA PRO A 290 -2.55 -9.59 -19.96
C PRO A 290 -3.54 -8.56 -20.52
N VAL A 291 -4.85 -8.80 -20.37
CA VAL A 291 -5.91 -7.96 -20.95
C VAL A 291 -6.68 -7.23 -19.84
N PRO A 292 -6.70 -5.88 -19.84
CA PRO A 292 -7.51 -5.10 -18.93
C PRO A 292 -8.98 -5.49 -18.96
N SER A 293 -9.53 -5.88 -17.80
CA SER A 293 -10.96 -6.11 -17.60
C SER A 293 -11.39 -5.70 -16.19
N ARG A 294 -12.68 -5.86 -15.88
CA ARG A 294 -13.23 -5.68 -14.53
C ARG A 294 -12.81 -6.78 -13.56
N GLN A 295 -12.26 -7.88 -14.06
CA GLN A 295 -11.80 -8.98 -13.21
C GLN A 295 -10.72 -8.49 -12.25
N ILE A 296 -10.77 -9.00 -11.03
CA ILE A 296 -9.75 -8.81 -10.01
C ILE A 296 -9.19 -10.19 -9.68
N ASP A 297 -7.87 -10.31 -9.72
CA ASP A 297 -7.12 -11.54 -9.44
C ASP A 297 -5.92 -11.29 -8.50
N HIS A 298 -5.55 -10.03 -8.27
CA HIS A 298 -4.42 -9.67 -7.43
C HIS A 298 -4.76 -8.58 -6.42
N SER A 299 -4.07 -8.61 -5.29
CA SER A 299 -4.26 -7.66 -4.21
C SER A 299 -2.96 -7.30 -3.48
N GLY A 300 -2.93 -6.12 -2.87
CA GLY A 300 -1.77 -5.61 -2.13
C GLY A 300 -2.16 -4.61 -1.04
N ILE A 301 -1.15 -4.13 -0.31
CA ILE A 301 -1.28 -3.11 0.75
C ILE A 301 -0.58 -1.85 0.29
N TYR A 302 -1.29 -0.73 0.26
CA TYR A 302 -0.69 0.56 -0.04
C TYR A 302 0.24 1.00 1.09
N LEU A 303 1.48 1.35 0.76
CA LEU A 303 2.49 1.72 1.75
C LEU A 303 2.58 3.24 1.98
N GLY A 304 2.24 4.02 0.96
CA GLY A 304 2.48 5.46 0.93
C GLY A 304 3.38 5.86 -0.23
N LEU A 305 4.06 6.99 -0.08
CA LEU A 305 5.07 7.45 -1.02
C LEU A 305 6.41 6.80 -0.69
N ASP A 306 7.16 6.41 -1.71
CA ASP A 306 8.57 6.06 -1.55
C ASP A 306 9.48 7.31 -1.55
N ASP A 307 10.77 7.11 -1.32
CA ASP A 307 11.82 8.13 -1.28
C ASP A 307 12.07 8.83 -2.63
N SER A 308 11.41 8.37 -3.71
CA SER A 308 11.36 9.04 -5.01
C SER A 308 10.02 9.74 -5.28
N GLY A 309 9.08 9.69 -4.33
CA GLY A 309 7.76 10.33 -4.42
C GLY A 309 6.72 9.50 -5.18
N HIS A 310 6.96 8.21 -5.42
CA HIS A 310 6.00 7.33 -6.10
C HIS A 310 5.09 6.59 -5.13
N HIS A 311 3.84 6.35 -5.55
CA HIS A 311 2.82 5.68 -4.74
C HIS A 311 3.06 4.18 -4.71
N ARG A 312 3.82 3.70 -3.71
CA ARG A 312 4.29 2.33 -3.62
C ARG A 312 3.36 1.42 -2.82
N PHE A 313 3.36 0.14 -3.15
CA PHE A 313 2.64 -0.90 -2.42
C PHE A 313 3.46 -2.17 -2.23
N VAL A 314 3.02 -3.03 -1.31
CA VAL A 314 3.55 -4.38 -1.10
C VAL A 314 2.48 -5.41 -1.46
N SER A 315 2.87 -6.50 -2.11
CA SER A 315 1.95 -7.61 -2.42
C SER A 315 2.68 -8.94 -2.50
N SER A 316 1.97 -10.03 -2.24
CA SER A 316 2.51 -11.38 -2.51
C SER A 316 2.33 -11.75 -3.96
N ARG A 317 3.44 -12.02 -4.67
CA ARG A 317 3.44 -12.26 -6.13
C ARG A 317 4.04 -13.61 -6.47
N SER A 318 3.44 -14.27 -7.47
CA SER A 318 3.89 -15.56 -7.99
C SER A 318 5.33 -15.50 -8.52
N GLN A 319 5.65 -14.50 -9.34
CA GLN A 319 6.96 -14.40 -10.01
C GLN A 319 8.14 -14.06 -9.08
N THR A 320 7.87 -13.48 -7.91
CA THR A 320 8.89 -13.19 -6.88
C THR A 320 8.83 -14.19 -5.73
N ASP A 321 7.91 -15.16 -5.81
CA ASP A 321 7.65 -16.16 -4.79
C ASP A 321 7.44 -15.60 -3.38
N GLY A 322 6.51 -14.66 -3.24
CA GLY A 322 6.14 -14.15 -1.92
C GLY A 322 5.78 -12.67 -1.84
N PRO A 323 5.47 -12.16 -0.64
CA PRO A 323 5.31 -10.73 -0.34
C PRO A 323 6.55 -9.91 -0.65
N THR A 324 6.38 -8.80 -1.35
CA THR A 324 7.50 -7.92 -1.71
C THR A 324 7.03 -6.53 -2.17
N MET A 325 7.83 -5.52 -1.87
CA MET A 325 7.78 -4.15 -2.41
C MET A 325 8.82 -3.92 -3.52
N GLY A 326 9.56 -4.97 -3.88
CA GLY A 326 10.67 -4.93 -4.82
C GLY A 326 10.26 -4.79 -6.29
N ASP A 327 11.20 -4.43 -7.16
CA ASP A 327 10.91 -4.07 -8.55
C ASP A 327 10.98 -5.26 -9.52
N LEU A 328 11.40 -6.42 -9.02
CA LEU A 328 11.37 -7.67 -9.78
C LEU A 328 9.94 -7.97 -10.23
N SER A 329 9.78 -8.27 -11.52
CA SER A 329 8.48 -8.54 -12.16
C SER A 329 7.51 -7.35 -12.13
N GLY A 330 8.06 -6.13 -12.16
CA GLY A 330 7.34 -4.88 -12.28
C GLY A 330 7.35 -4.09 -10.97
N GLU A 331 7.81 -2.85 -11.06
CA GLU A 331 7.87 -1.90 -9.95
C GLU A 331 6.47 -1.63 -9.36
N PRO A 332 6.22 -1.96 -8.08
CA PRO A 332 4.89 -1.89 -7.46
C PRO A 332 4.51 -0.45 -7.09
N ILE A 333 4.33 0.38 -8.11
CA ILE A 333 3.85 1.75 -8.03
C ILE A 333 2.48 1.92 -8.73
N LEU A 334 1.70 2.91 -8.31
CA LEU A 334 0.34 3.16 -8.80
C LEU A 334 0.23 4.36 -9.77
N ASP A 335 1.20 5.26 -9.71
CA ASP A 335 1.31 6.44 -10.55
C ASP A 335 2.21 6.20 -11.78
N GLY A 336 2.32 7.20 -12.65
CA GLY A 336 3.09 7.06 -13.89
C GLY A 336 2.50 6.05 -14.88
N MET A 337 3.38 5.43 -15.66
CA MET A 337 3.07 4.42 -16.68
C MET A 337 3.76 3.10 -16.30
N GLY A 338 3.14 1.96 -16.59
CA GLY A 338 3.77 0.67 -16.35
C GLY A 338 2.79 -0.45 -16.05
N TYR A 339 3.34 -1.60 -15.66
CA TYR A 339 2.57 -2.82 -15.46
C TYR A 339 1.46 -2.65 -14.41
N TRP A 340 1.80 -2.14 -13.21
CA TRP A 340 0.86 -2.00 -12.09
C TRP A 340 -0.09 -0.80 -12.20
N PRO A 341 0.35 0.40 -12.63
CA PRO A 341 -0.54 1.53 -12.82
C PRO A 341 -1.71 1.21 -13.78
N ASP A 342 -1.44 0.50 -14.87
CA ASP A 342 -2.46 0.13 -15.86
C ASP A 342 -3.39 -1.00 -15.39
N ARG A 343 -3.02 -1.69 -14.31
CA ARG A 343 -3.73 -2.85 -13.75
C ARG A 343 -4.48 -2.55 -12.48
N TRP A 344 -4.25 -1.40 -11.85
CA TRP A 344 -5.02 -0.98 -10.68
C TRP A 344 -6.48 -0.72 -11.06
N ARG A 345 -7.41 -1.35 -10.33
CA ARG A 345 -8.86 -1.31 -10.63
C ARG A 345 -9.68 -0.65 -9.54
N THR A 346 -9.35 -0.92 -8.28
CA THR A 346 -10.08 -0.37 -7.15
C THR A 346 -9.24 -0.46 -5.87
N ALA A 347 -9.71 0.20 -4.81
CA ALA A 347 -9.11 0.19 -3.49
C ALA A 347 -10.21 0.25 -2.43
N ARG A 348 -9.91 -0.30 -1.25
CA ARG A 348 -10.84 -0.37 -0.13
C ARG A 348 -10.10 -0.08 1.18
N ARG A 349 -10.74 0.71 2.04
CA ARG A 349 -10.31 0.93 3.43
C ARG A 349 -11.22 0.13 4.35
N ILE A 350 -10.66 -0.85 5.07
CA ILE A 350 -11.41 -1.83 5.87
C ILE A 350 -11.55 -1.42 7.31
#